data_AF-A0A7I7JZA9-F1
#
_entry.id   AF-A0A7I7JZA9-F1
#
_cell.length_a   1.000
_cell.length_b   1.000
_cell.length_c   1.000
_cell.angle_alpha   90.00
_cell.angle_beta   90.00
_cell.angle_gamma   90.00
#
_symmetry.space_group_name_H-M   'P 1'
#
loop_
_entity.id
_entity.type
_entity.pdbx_description
1 polymer ?
#
loop_
_entity_poly.entity_id
_entity_poly.type
_entity_poly.pdbx_seq_one_letter_code
_entity_poly.pdbx_strand_id
1 'polypeptide(L)'
;MLRQALEFIHDNAHYEITVHDIAAAADVTPRAIQYAFREHMKTTPLEYLRRVRLERAHRELKSADPAHDTVTSIAGRCGFSHPGRFSSAYKEAFGTEPSRTLRSS
;
A
#
# COMPACT_ATOMS: atom_id res chain seq x y z
N MET A 1 16.10 12.36 4.35
CA MET A 1 14.95 12.37 3.42
C MET A 1 14.41 10.97 3.06
N LEU A 2 15.08 10.14 2.23
CA LEU A 2 14.42 8.94 1.66
C LEU A 2 14.07 7.91 2.73
N ARG A 3 14.99 7.63 3.65
CA ARG A 3 14.73 6.76 4.82
C ARG A 3 13.49 7.21 5.61
N GLN A 4 13.41 8.49 5.97
CA GLN A 4 12.29 9.06 6.72
C GLN A 4 10.97 8.94 5.95
N ALA A 5 10.99 9.15 4.63
CA ALA A 5 9.81 8.97 3.79
C ALA A 5 9.35 7.50 3.74
N LEU A 6 10.29 6.55 3.69
CA LEU A 6 9.96 5.11 3.73
C LEU A 6 9.37 4.72 5.07
N GLU A 7 10.01 5.11 6.17
CA GLU A 7 9.53 4.89 7.54
C GLU A 7 8.11 5.45 7.71
N PHE A 8 7.90 6.71 7.31
CA PHE A 8 6.58 7.33 7.33
C PHE A 8 5.53 6.54 6.53
N ILE A 9 5.88 6.08 5.33
CA ILE A 9 4.96 5.26 4.51
C ILE A 9 4.60 3.95 5.22
N HIS A 10 5.58 3.24 5.78
CA HIS A 10 5.34 1.97 6.47
C HIS A 10 4.44 2.15 7.70
N ASP A 11 4.70 3.18 8.49
CA ASP A 11 3.96 3.45 9.73
C ASP A 11 2.53 3.96 9.47
N ASN A 12 2.30 4.62 8.34
CA ASN A 12 1.05 5.32 8.02
C ASN A 12 0.29 4.72 6.82
N ALA A 13 0.68 3.54 6.34
CA ALA A 13 0.13 2.95 5.13
C ALA A 13 -1.40 2.77 5.15
N HIS A 14 -2.02 2.59 6.33
CA HIS A 14 -3.47 2.44 6.46
C HIS A 14 -4.25 3.76 6.41
N TYR A 15 -3.58 4.90 6.57
CA TYR A 15 -4.21 6.22 6.47
C TYR A 15 -4.23 6.74 5.04
N GLU A 16 -5.12 7.68 4.76
CA GLU A 16 -5.09 8.47 3.53
C GLU A 16 -3.93 9.47 3.59
N ILE A 17 -2.75 9.04 3.15
CA ILE A 17 -1.56 9.89 3.05
C ILE A 17 -1.31 10.32 1.60
N THR A 18 -0.90 11.57 1.43
CA THR A 18 -0.58 12.20 0.15
C THR A 18 0.93 12.28 -0.07
N VAL A 19 1.34 12.66 -1.30
CA VAL A 19 2.75 12.94 -1.57
C VAL A 19 3.29 14.14 -0.79
N HIS A 20 2.41 15.07 -0.37
CA HIS A 20 2.79 16.20 0.46
C HIS A 20 3.13 15.75 1.89
N ASP A 21 2.35 14.83 2.46
CA ASP A 21 2.62 14.28 3.79
C ASP A 21 3.94 13.52 3.82
N ILE A 22 4.19 12.70 2.79
CA ILE A 22 5.45 11.96 2.63
C ILE A 22 6.64 12.92 2.50
N ALA A 23 6.49 14.02 1.77
CA ALA A 23 7.53 15.02 1.61
C ALA A 23 7.81 15.78 2.91
N ALA A 24 6.74 16.16 3.63
CA ALA A 24 6.82 16.84 4.92
C ALA A 24 7.53 15.98 5.98
N ALA A 25 7.22 14.68 6.05
CA ALA A 25 7.89 13.75 6.97
C ALA A 25 9.41 13.63 6.72
N ALA A 26 9.86 13.98 5.51
CA ALA A 26 11.25 13.93 5.10
C ALA A 26 11.92 15.32 5.05
N ASP A 27 11.22 16.38 5.48
CA ASP A 27 11.63 17.80 5.44
C ASP A 27 12.10 18.27 4.05
N VAL A 28 11.33 17.89 3.01
CA VAL A 28 11.65 18.23 1.62
C VAL A 28 10.40 18.59 0.82
N THR A 29 10.60 19.12 -0.39
CA THR A 29 9.49 19.39 -1.31
C THR A 29 8.96 18.10 -1.98
N PRO A 30 7.70 18.09 -2.44
CA PRO A 30 7.15 16.96 -3.22
C PRO A 30 8.01 16.61 -4.45
N ARG A 31 8.59 17.62 -5.12
CA ARG A 31 9.47 17.41 -6.27
C ARG A 31 10.76 16.68 -5.89
N ALA A 32 11.38 17.07 -4.78
CA ALA A 32 12.60 16.45 -4.30
C ALA A 32 12.36 14.99 -3.91
N ILE A 33 11.27 14.68 -3.19
CA ILE A 33 10.98 13.30 -2.80
C ILE A 33 10.60 12.42 -4.00
N GLN A 34 9.82 12.95 -4.95
CA GLN A 34 9.53 12.23 -6.20
C GLN A 34 10.81 11.91 -6.99
N TYR A 35 11.75 12.85 -7.04
CA TYR A 35 13.05 12.62 -7.69
C TYR A 35 13.85 11.53 -6.97
N ALA A 36 13.96 11.58 -5.64
CA ALA A 36 14.66 10.58 -4.84
C ALA A 36 14.08 9.16 -5.02
N PHE A 37 12.75 9.01 -5.04
CA PHE A 37 12.11 7.72 -5.32
C PHE A 37 12.41 7.23 -6.74
N ARG A 38 12.38 8.11 -7.74
CA ARG A 38 12.72 7.74 -9.12
C ARG A 38 14.17 7.31 -9.26
N GLU A 39 15.09 8.03 -8.63
CA GLU A 39 16.52 7.79 -8.73
C GLU A 39 16.91 6.48 -8.04
N HIS A 40 16.49 6.30 -6.79
CA HIS A 40 16.94 5.21 -5.93
C HIS A 40 16.03 3.99 -5.94
N MET A 41 14.71 4.16 -6.13
CA MET A 41 13.72 3.06 -6.03
C MET A 41 13.07 2.72 -7.38
N LYS A 42 13.39 3.46 -8.44
CA LYS A 42 12.80 3.31 -9.78
C LYS A 42 11.27 3.32 -9.76
N THR A 43 10.68 4.10 -8.86
CA THR A 43 9.22 4.22 -8.68
C THR A 43 8.84 5.62 -8.21
N THR A 44 7.56 5.86 -7.93
CA THR A 44 7.06 7.10 -7.31
C THR A 44 6.70 6.84 -5.84
N PRO A 45 6.62 7.88 -4.99
CA PRO A 45 6.22 7.70 -3.59
C PRO A 45 4.86 7.03 -3.43
N LEU A 46 3.87 7.38 -4.28
CA LEU A 46 2.52 6.83 -4.21
C LEU A 46 2.45 5.39 -4.75
N GLU A 47 3.24 5.04 -5.75
CA GLU A 47 3.34 3.64 -6.21
C GLU A 47 4.04 2.76 -5.17
N TYR A 48 5.06 3.29 -4.48
CA TYR A 48 5.67 2.58 -3.35
C TYR A 48 4.66 2.38 -2.20
N LEU A 49 3.92 3.42 -1.81
CA LEU A 49 2.83 3.31 -0.83
C LEU A 49 1.81 2.24 -1.24
N ARG A 50 1.39 2.23 -2.51
CA ARG A 50 0.47 1.23 -3.03
C ARG A 50 1.01 -0.19 -2.87
N ARG A 51 2.30 -0.42 -3.12
CA ARG A 51 2.96 -1.73 -2.90
C ARG A 51 2.95 -2.13 -1.43
N VAL A 52 3.31 -1.22 -0.52
CA VAL A 52 3.27 -1.49 0.93
C VAL A 52 1.86 -1.86 1.39
N ARG A 53 0.84 -1.13 0.91
CA ARG A 53 -0.57 -1.45 1.18
C ARG A 53 -0.97 -2.83 0.65
N LEU A 54 -0.55 -3.18 -0.57
CA LEU A 54 -0.81 -4.50 -1.16
C LEU A 54 -0.15 -5.63 -0.37
N GLU A 55 1.10 -5.46 0.05
CA GLU A 55 1.84 -6.43 0.87
C GLU A 55 1.20 -6.63 2.25
N ARG A 56 0.73 -5.55 2.88
CA ARG A 56 -0.05 -5.62 4.13
C ARG A 56 -1.35 -6.38 3.91
N ALA A 57 -2.11 -6.03 2.87
CA ALA A 57 -3.37 -6.71 2.54
C ALA A 57 -3.16 -8.20 2.25
N HIS A 58 -2.09 -8.57 1.55
CA HIS A 58 -1.75 -9.97 1.28
C HIS A 58 -1.49 -10.78 2.55
N ARG A 59 -0.71 -10.21 3.48
CA ARG A 59 -0.44 -10.84 4.78
C ARG A 59 -1.72 -11.00 5.58
N GLU A 60 -2.54 -9.96 5.62
CA GLU A 60 -3.79 -9.96 6.37
C GLU A 60 -4.81 -10.94 5.77
N LEU A 61 -4.94 -10.98 4.44
CA LEU A 61 -5.79 -11.96 3.75
C LEU A 61 -5.39 -13.38 4.11
N LYS A 62 -4.09 -13.71 4.12
CA LYS A 62 -3.55 -15.03 4.44
C LYS A 62 -3.73 -15.47 5.90
N SER A 63 -3.95 -14.52 6.81
CA SER A 63 -4.14 -14.80 8.24
C SER A 63 -5.59 -14.63 8.69
N ALA A 64 -6.47 -14.21 7.79
CA ALA A 64 -7.86 -13.91 8.09
C ALA A 64 -8.73 -15.17 8.08
N ASP A 65 -9.87 -15.11 8.77
CA ASP A 65 -10.86 -16.18 8.76
C ASP A 65 -11.95 -15.85 7.72
N PRO A 66 -12.12 -16.65 6.65
CA PRO A 66 -13.14 -16.42 5.63
C PRO A 66 -14.58 -16.40 6.15
N ALA A 67 -14.85 -16.94 7.34
CA ALA A 67 -16.17 -16.90 7.98
C ALA A 67 -16.50 -15.52 8.59
N HIS A 68 -15.48 -14.73 8.92
CA HIS A 68 -15.64 -13.47 9.66
C HIS A 68 -15.07 -12.25 8.93
N ASP A 69 -14.09 -12.44 8.05
CA ASP A 69 -13.46 -11.39 7.28
C ASP A 69 -13.94 -11.36 5.82
N THR A 70 -13.91 -10.16 5.25
CA THR A 70 -14.18 -9.95 3.84
C THR A 70 -13.02 -9.24 3.17
N VAL A 71 -12.83 -9.52 1.89
CA VAL A 71 -11.84 -8.82 1.04
C VAL A 71 -12.01 -7.30 1.15
N THR A 72 -13.24 -6.80 1.12
CA THR A 72 -13.55 -5.37 1.21
C THR A 72 -13.13 -4.78 2.57
N SER A 73 -13.39 -5.49 3.67
CA SER A 73 -12.99 -5.02 5.00
C SER A 73 -11.46 -4.94 5.12
N ILE A 74 -10.75 -5.98 4.70
CA ILE A 74 -9.28 -6.03 4.73
C ILE A 74 -8.68 -4.94 3.82
N ALA A 75 -9.22 -4.76 2.62
CA ALA A 75 -8.79 -3.69 1.71
C ALA A 75 -8.93 -2.31 2.36
N GLY A 76 -10.06 -2.05 3.03
CA GLY A 76 -10.29 -0.81 3.77
C GLY A 76 -9.28 -0.59 4.89
N ARG A 77 -9.00 -1.62 5.72
CA ARG A 77 -8.00 -1.57 6.80
C ARG A 77 -6.58 -1.33 6.29
N CYS A 78 -6.31 -1.72 5.05
CA CYS A 78 -5.04 -1.48 4.35
C CYS A 78 -4.99 -0.15 3.58
N GLY A 79 -5.99 0.73 3.70
CA GLY A 79 -5.99 2.05 3.08
C GLY A 79 -6.46 2.07 1.61
N PHE A 80 -7.23 1.06 1.17
CA PHE A 80 -7.90 1.07 -0.13
C PHE A 80 -9.36 1.48 0.01
N SER A 81 -9.71 2.65 -0.55
CA SER A 81 -11.09 3.16 -0.60
C SER A 81 -11.94 2.56 -1.72
N HIS A 82 -11.29 1.97 -2.74
CA HIS A 82 -11.97 1.46 -3.93
C HIS A 82 -11.70 -0.04 -4.14
N PRO A 83 -12.66 -0.92 -3.79
CA PRO A 83 -12.48 -2.37 -3.84
C PRO A 83 -12.13 -2.90 -5.25
N GLY A 84 -12.75 -2.37 -6.30
CA GLY A 84 -12.44 -2.78 -7.68
C GLY A 84 -11.00 -2.47 -8.09
N ARG A 85 -10.50 -1.27 -7.76
CA ARG A 85 -9.10 -0.88 -8.02
C ARG A 85 -8.13 -1.71 -7.20
N PHE A 86 -8.50 -2.01 -5.95
CA PHE A 86 -7.72 -2.91 -5.10
C PHE A 86 -7.60 -4.30 -5.71
N SER A 87 -8.71 -4.95 -6.10
CA SER A 87 -8.67 -6.31 -6.65
C SER A 87 -7.80 -6.40 -7.91
N SER A 88 -7.93 -5.45 -8.83
CA SER A 88 -7.07 -5.41 -10.03
C SER A 88 -5.59 -5.23 -9.68
N ALA A 89 -5.27 -4.29 -8.78
CA ALA A 89 -3.91 -4.04 -8.32
C ALA A 89 -3.30 -5.27 -7.62
N TYR A 90 -4.11 -5.95 -6.82
CA TYR A 90 -3.71 -7.13 -6.07
C TYR A 90 -3.40 -8.30 -7.01
N LYS A 91 -4.28 -8.54 -8.00
CA LYS A 91 -4.06 -9.58 -9.01
C LYS A 91 -2.81 -9.30 -9.84
N GLU A 92 -2.58 -8.06 -10.22
CA GLU A 92 -1.38 -7.64 -10.95
C GLU A 92 -0.10 -7.93 -10.13
N ALA A 93 -0.12 -7.65 -8.82
CA ALA A 93 1.03 -7.85 -7.95
C ALA A 93 1.28 -9.31 -7.55
N PHE A 94 0.23 -10.10 -7.31
CA PHE A 94 0.34 -11.45 -6.71
C PHE A 94 -0.09 -12.59 -7.65
N GLY A 95 -0.59 -12.29 -8.85
CA GLY A 95 -1.04 -13.27 -9.84
C GLY A 95 -2.33 -14.01 -9.49
N THR A 96 -2.99 -13.68 -8.37
CA THR A 96 -4.22 -14.32 -7.90
C THR A 96 -5.19 -13.28 -7.35
N GLU A 97 -6.48 -13.59 -7.37
CA GLU A 97 -7.51 -12.72 -6.81
C GLU A 97 -7.40 -12.65 -5.27
N PRO A 98 -7.70 -11.51 -4.64
CA PRO A 98 -7.68 -11.40 -3.17
C PRO A 98 -8.70 -12.33 -2.51
N SER A 99 -9.85 -12.54 -3.13
CA SER A 99 -10.87 -13.50 -2.67
C SER A 99 -10.37 -14.93 -2.66
N ARG A 100 -9.53 -15.31 -3.63
CA ARG A 100 -8.90 -16.63 -3.67
C ARG A 100 -7.83 -16.76 -2.60
N THR A 101 -7.09 -15.68 -2.32
CA THR A 101 -6.13 -15.69 -1.20
C THR A 101 -6.86 -15.89 0.12
N LEU A 102 -7.92 -15.10 0.38
CA LEU A 102 -8.73 -15.22 1.60
C LEU A 102 -9.26 -16.65 1.79
N ARG A 103 -9.89 -17.24 0.77
CA ARG A 103 -10.44 -18.61 0.87
C ARG A 103 -9.41 -19.72 1.12
N SER A 104 -8.13 -19.46 0.86
CA SER A 104 -7.05 -20.42 1.07
C SER A 104 -6.30 -20.22 2.40
N SER A 105 -6.84 -19.38 3.28
CA SER A 105 -6.29 -19.02 4.59
C SER A 105 -6.78 -19.95 5.68
#